data_AF-A0AAV0GYT6-F1
#
_entry.id   AF-A0AAV0GYT6-F1
#
_cell.length_a   1.000
_cell.length_b   1.000
_cell.length_c   1.000
_cell.angle_alpha   90.00
_cell.angle_beta   90.00
_cell.angle_gamma   90.00
#
_symmetry.space_group_name_H-M   'P 1'
#
loop_
_entity.id
_entity.type
_entity.pdbx_description
1 polymer ?
#
loop_
_entity_poly.entity_id
_entity_poly.type
_entity_poly.pdbx_seq_one_letter_code
_entity_poly.pdbx_strand_id
1 'polypeptide(L)'
;MVIEKLIGTPIRVDRATELGARGNYARVCVEVDLTQPLLSQYKVEGKKYPMQYEGLDKIYDECGMYGKKAYKCSCKVMKEDNEG
;
A
#
# COMPACT_ATOMS: atom_id res chain seq x y z
N MET A 1 12.61 8.11 -8.80
CA MET A 1 12.45 6.74 -8.28
C MET A 1 11.53 6.05 -9.29
N VAL A 2 11.70 4.76 -9.60
CA VAL A 2 10.91 4.06 -10.66
C VAL A 2 10.11 2.89 -10.08
N ILE A 3 10.51 2.44 -8.90
CA ILE A 3 10.01 1.22 -8.24
C ILE A 3 8.60 1.46 -7.68
N GLU A 4 8.28 2.68 -7.27
CA GLU A 4 6.99 3.03 -6.69
C GLU A 4 5.83 2.76 -7.65
N LYS A 5 6.03 2.97 -8.96
CA LYS A 5 5.03 2.67 -10.01
C LYS A 5 4.77 1.17 -10.21
N LEU A 6 5.73 0.32 -9.84
CA LEU A 6 5.55 -1.14 -9.90
C LEU A 6 4.68 -1.64 -8.76
N ILE A 7 4.61 -0.89 -7.66
CA ILE A 7 3.87 -1.25 -6.46
C ILE A 7 2.46 -0.67 -6.49
N GLY A 8 2.30 0.56 -6.98
CA GLY A 8 1.02 1.24 -7.07
C GLY A 8 1.16 2.66 -7.63
N THR A 9 0.12 3.48 -7.48
CA THR A 9 0.21 4.88 -7.90
C THR A 9 0.94 5.68 -6.83
N PRO A 10 2.13 6.26 -7.11
CA PRO A 10 2.86 6.99 -6.09
C PRO A 10 2.15 8.27 -5.69
N ILE A 11 1.89 8.40 -4.39
CA ILE A 11 1.28 9.58 -3.78
C ILE A 11 2.38 10.51 -3.29
N ARG A 12 3.36 9.97 -2.55
CA ARG A 12 4.41 10.75 -1.90
C ARG A 12 5.63 9.89 -1.56
N VAL A 13 6.82 10.45 -1.73
CA VAL A 13 8.07 9.83 -1.24
C VAL A 13 8.35 10.34 0.16
N ASP A 14 8.81 9.48 1.07
CA ASP A 14 9.20 9.91 2.41
C ASP A 14 10.36 10.91 2.33
N ARG A 15 10.29 11.98 3.13
CA ARG A 15 11.28 13.08 3.11
C ARG A 15 12.70 12.58 3.41
N ALA A 16 12.85 11.56 4.25
CA ALA A 16 14.17 11.00 4.57
C ALA A 16 14.73 10.15 3.43
N THR A 17 13.85 9.53 2.62
CA THR A 17 14.21 8.87 1.36
C THR A 17 14.55 9.90 0.27
N GLU A 18 13.77 10.98 0.16
CA GLU A 18 14.00 12.08 -0.78
C GLU A 18 15.35 12.77 -0.55
N LEU A 19 15.71 13.00 0.71
CA LEU A 19 16.99 13.62 1.09
C LEU A 19 18.18 12.64 1.05
N GLY A 20 17.96 11.37 0.67
CA GLY A 20 19.03 10.34 0.68
C GLY A 20 19.58 10.03 2.07
N ALA A 21 18.93 10.50 3.14
CA ALA A 21 19.40 10.36 4.51
C ALA A 21 19.23 8.92 5.05
N ARG A 22 18.39 8.10 4.41
CA ARG A 22 18.21 6.67 4.73
C ARG A 22 18.88 5.80 3.66
N GLY A 23 20.12 5.39 3.92
CA GLY A 23 20.89 4.56 2.98
C GLY A 23 20.47 3.09 2.88
N ASN A 24 19.69 2.59 3.85
CA ASN A 24 19.40 1.15 3.97
C ASN A 24 18.02 0.72 3.46
N TYR A 25 17.08 1.64 3.29
CA TYR A 25 15.74 1.35 2.78
C TYR A 25 15.04 2.62 2.31
N ALA A 26 14.12 2.45 1.36
CA ALA A 26 13.27 3.52 0.86
C ALA A 26 11.84 3.36 1.39
N ARG A 27 11.19 4.47 1.73
CA ARG A 27 9.80 4.49 2.20
C ARG A 27 8.98 5.37 1.26
N VAL A 28 7.87 4.83 0.76
CA VAL A 28 7.01 5.50 -0.21
C VAL A 28 5.55 5.29 0.17
N CYS A 29 4.74 6.34 0.02
CA CYS A 29 3.29 6.27 0.06
C CYS A 29 2.77 6.03 -1.36
N VAL A 30 2.05 4.93 -1.53
CA VAL A 30 1.42 4.53 -2.79
C VAL A 30 -0.07 4.28 -2.56
N GLU A 31 -0.86 4.53 -3.59
CA GLU A 31 -2.22 4.04 -3.70
C GLU A 31 -2.18 2.63 -4.28
N VAL A 32 -2.84 1.69 -3.60
CA VAL A 32 -2.90 0.28 -3.99
C VAL A 32 -4.34 -0.19 -4.01
N ASP A 33 -4.66 -1.06 -4.96
CA ASP A 33 -5.94 -1.73 -5.05
C ASP A 33 -5.92 -2.97 -4.15
N LEU A 34 -6.73 -2.95 -3.09
CA LEU A 34 -6.83 -4.04 -2.12
C LEU A 34 -7.70 -5.21 -2.62
N THR A 35 -8.42 -5.05 -3.73
CA THR A 35 -9.14 -6.16 -4.37
C THR A 35 -8.17 -7.11 -5.09
N GLN A 36 -6.92 -6.67 -5.29
CA GLN A 36 -5.87 -7.45 -5.91
C GLN A 36 -4.83 -7.91 -4.88
N PRO A 37 -4.15 -9.05 -5.12
CA PRO A 37 -3.08 -9.51 -4.26
C PRO A 37 -1.94 -8.49 -4.18
N LEU A 38 -1.60 -8.09 -2.96
CA LEU A 38 -0.49 -7.16 -2.72
C LEU A 38 0.87 -7.83 -2.98
N LEU A 39 1.77 -7.12 -3.66
CA LEU A 39 3.14 -7.58 -3.90
C LEU A 39 3.95 -7.57 -2.59
N SER A 40 4.54 -8.71 -2.22
CA SER A 40 5.39 -8.82 -1.02
C SER A 40 6.88 -8.60 -1.29
N GLN A 41 7.29 -8.58 -2.56
CA GLN A 41 8.66 -8.36 -3.00
C GLN A 41 8.68 -7.86 -4.45
N TYR A 42 9.73 -7.14 -4.82
CA TYR A 42 9.96 -6.72 -6.20
C TYR A 42 11.37 -7.10 -6.66
N LYS A 43 11.58 -7.19 -7.98
CA LYS A 43 12.85 -7.62 -8.58
C LYS A 43 13.48 -6.48 -9.38
N VAL A 44 14.70 -6.10 -9.04
CA VAL A 44 15.51 -5.11 -9.79
C VAL A 44 16.84 -5.76 -10.14
N GLU A 45 17.20 -5.73 -11.43
CA GLU A 45 18.48 -6.26 -11.92
C GLU A 45 18.80 -7.69 -11.42
N GLY A 46 17.79 -8.56 -11.36
CA GLY A 46 18.00 -9.93 -10.89
C GLY A 46 17.86 -10.12 -9.37
N LYS A 47 18.00 -9.05 -8.58
CA LYS A 47 17.91 -9.10 -7.11
C LYS A 47 16.48 -8.88 -6.63
N LYS A 48 16.06 -9.70 -5.65
CA LYS A 48 14.77 -9.57 -4.98
C LYS A 48 14.90 -8.67 -3.77
N TYR A 49 14.01 -7.71 -3.65
CA TYR A 49 13.92 -6.80 -2.52
C TYR A 49 12.61 -7.07 -1.80
N PRO A 50 12.66 -7.47 -0.51
CA PRO A 50 11.45 -7.63 0.29
C PRO A 50 10.82 -6.26 0.54
N MET A 51 9.50 -6.23 0.65
CA MET A 51 8.75 -5.02 1.01
C MET A 51 7.71 -5.32 2.07
N GLN A 52 7.36 -4.29 2.83
CA GLN A 52 6.36 -4.36 3.88
C GLN A 52 5.41 -3.18 3.76
N TYR A 53 4.11 -3.46 3.79
CA TYR A 53 3.09 -2.43 3.86
C TYR A 53 2.85 -2.08 5.32
N GLU A 54 2.88 -0.80 5.63
CA GLU A 54 2.54 -0.32 6.96
C GLU A 54 1.06 0.10 7.00
N GLY A 55 0.36 -0.32 8.05
CA GLY A 55 -1.01 0.13 8.30
C GLY A 55 -2.09 -0.66 7.58
N LEU A 56 -1.78 -1.82 6.97
CA LEU A 56 -2.81 -2.75 6.46
C LEU A 56 -3.77 -3.20 7.58
N ASP A 57 -3.23 -3.38 8.79
CA ASP A 57 -3.97 -3.68 10.03
C ASP A 57 -4.97 -2.59 10.44
N LYS A 58 -4.87 -1.40 9.85
CA LYS A 58 -5.70 -0.22 10.15
C LYS A 58 -6.66 0.11 9.01
N ILE A 59 -6.76 -0.79 8.04
CA ILE A 59 -7.76 -0.72 6.97
C ILE A 59 -9.00 -1.45 7.46
N TYR A 60 -10.15 -0.81 7.30
CA TYR A 60 -11.42 -1.40 7.68
C TYR A 60 -11.91 -2.28 6.54
N ASP A 61 -11.99 -3.60 6.77
CA ASP A 61 -12.45 -4.58 5.76
C ASP A 61 -13.84 -4.25 5.19
N GLU A 62 -14.67 -3.57 5.98
CA GLU A 62 -16.05 -3.22 5.65
C GLU A 62 -16.15 -2.09 4.62
N CYS A 63 -15.10 -1.29 4.43
CA CYS A 63 -15.12 -0.15 3.52
C CYS A 63 -13.83 0.09 2.74
N GLY A 64 -12.79 -0.71 2.96
CA GLY A 64 -11.48 -0.58 2.30
C GLY A 64 -10.76 0.74 2.60
N MET A 65 -11.23 1.53 3.57
CA MET A 65 -10.65 2.84 3.88
C MET A 65 -9.58 2.76 4.98
N TYR A 66 -8.56 3.59 4.84
CA TYR A 66 -7.48 3.76 5.82
C TYR A 66 -7.62 5.10 6.58
N GLY A 67 -7.35 5.07 7.89
CA GLY A 67 -7.19 6.27 8.72
C GLY A 67 -8.51 6.94 9.14
N LYS A 68 -8.46 8.26 9.46
CA LYS A 68 -9.60 9.00 10.06
C LYS A 68 -10.87 9.00 9.22
N LYS A 69 -10.77 8.80 7.89
CA LYS A 69 -11.92 8.69 7.00
C LYS A 69 -12.68 7.38 7.23
N ALA A 70 -11.98 6.30 7.57
CA ALA A 70 -12.59 5.02 7.89
C ALA A 70 -13.38 5.05 9.21
N TYR A 71 -12.87 5.74 10.24
CA TYR A 71 -13.59 5.91 11.52
C TYR A 71 -14.97 6.60 11.38
N LYS A 72 -15.14 7.45 10.36
CA LYS A 72 -16.40 8.15 10.07
C LYS A 72 -17.16 7.55 8.88
N CYS A 73 -16.72 6.43 8.34
CA CYS A 73 -17.35 5.82 7.18
C CYS A 73 -18.69 5.20 7.60
N SER A 74 -19.77 5.71 7.01
CA SER A 74 -21.13 5.14 7.09
C SER A 74 -21.37 4.06 6.03
N CYS A 75 -20.32 3.70 5.30
CA CYS A 75 -20.31 2.71 4.23
C CYS A 75 -20.27 1.30 4.84
N LYS A 76 -21.42 0.67 5.00
CA LYS A 76 -21.49 -0.81 5.06
C LYS A 76 -21.38 -1.29 3.61
N VAL A 77 -20.22 -1.77 3.17
CA VAL A 77 -20.18 -2.52 1.91
C VAL A 77 -20.98 -3.80 2.15
N MET A 78 -22.13 -3.91 1.50
CA MET A 78 -22.85 -5.18 1.40
C MET A 78 -21.92 -6.16 0.71
N LYS A 79 -21.49 -7.20 1.43
CA LYS A 79 -20.92 -8.38 0.77
C LYS A 79 -22.06 -8.97 -0.06
N GLU A 80 -21.94 -8.93 -1.38
CA GLU A 80 -22.64 -9.90 -2.21
C GLU A 80 -21.89 -11.22 -2.06
N ASP A 81 -22.33 -12.01 -1.08
CA ASP A 81 -22.04 -13.43 -1.04
C ASP A 81 -22.76 -14.08 -2.24
N ASN A 82 -22.10 -14.12 -3.40
CA ASN A 82 -22.46 -15.08 -4.43
C ASN A 82 -21.86 -16.44 -4.03
N GLU A 83 -22.54 -17.12 -3.10
CA GLU A 83 -22.47 -18.57 -2.99
C GLU A 83 -23.32 -19.17 -4.11
N GLY A 84 -22.66 -19.94 -4.98
CA GLY A 84 -23.27 -20.83 -5.97
C GLY A 84 -22.60 -22.19 -5.91
#